data_AF-A0A1H4FZB7-F1
#
_entry.id   AF-A0A1H4FZB7-F1
#
_cell.length_a   1.000
_cell.length_b   1.000
_cell.length_c   1.000
_cell.angle_alpha   90.00
_cell.angle_beta   90.00
_cell.angle_gamma   90.00
#
_symmetry.space_group_name_H-M   'P 1'
#
loop_
_entity.id
_entity.type
_entity.pdbx_description
1 polymer ?
#
loop_
_entity_poly.entity_id
_entity_poly.type
_entity_poly.pdbx_seq_one_letter_code
_entity_poly.pdbx_strand_id
1 'polypeptide(L)'
;MSRPKLQPYPGLRAFERYESRIFFGRQQQVDDLLARLKQHHFLAVLGASGSGKSSLVKAGLLPGLEKGYMGEVGSRWAIAEMRPGDQPFVRLAEGLLADKVFAGNWENPPPS
;
A
#
# COMPACT_ATOMS: atom_id res chain seq x y z
N MET A 1 24.90 2.40 -4.23
CA MET A 1 23.58 3.06 -4.09
C MET A 1 23.46 3.59 -2.67
N SER A 2 23.31 4.90 -2.49
CA SER A 2 23.19 5.52 -1.15
C SER A 2 21.80 5.21 -0.57
N ARG A 3 21.72 4.69 0.66
CA ARG A 3 20.43 4.46 1.33
C ARG A 3 19.71 5.80 1.50
N PRO A 4 18.43 5.94 1.11
CA PRO A 4 17.70 7.19 1.31
C PRO A 4 17.70 7.54 2.80
N LYS A 5 18.18 8.73 3.13
CA LYS A 5 18.24 9.22 4.51
C LYS A 5 16.80 9.43 5.00
N LEU A 6 16.42 8.77 6.09
CA LEU A 6 15.12 9.00 6.74
C LEU A 6 15.06 10.46 7.19
N GLN A 7 14.17 11.25 6.57
CA GLN A 7 13.90 12.62 6.96
C GLN A 7 12.68 12.58 7.89
N PRO A 8 12.80 12.96 9.18
CA PRO A 8 11.70 12.88 10.14
C PRO A 8 10.44 13.63 9.68
N TYR A 9 10.64 14.71 8.92
CA TYR A 9 9.58 15.53 8.37
C TYR A 9 9.71 15.57 6.84
N PRO A 10 8.84 14.86 6.10
CA PRO A 10 8.89 14.83 4.64
C PRO A 10 8.43 16.15 3.99
N GLY A 11 7.87 17.09 4.77
CA GLY A 11 7.25 18.30 4.27
C GLY A 11 5.83 18.03 3.76
N LEU A 12 5.48 18.56 2.58
CA LEU A 12 4.15 18.42 1.98
C LEU A 12 3.92 17.11 1.22
N ARG A 13 4.98 16.33 0.97
CA ARG A 13 4.84 15.02 0.33
C ARG A 13 4.27 14.00 1.32
N ALA A 14 3.64 12.96 0.79
CA ALA A 14 3.24 11.82 1.59
C ALA A 14 4.48 11.10 2.16
N PHE A 15 4.31 10.50 3.34
CA PHE A 15 5.27 9.50 3.81
C PHE A 15 5.26 8.30 2.87
N GLU A 16 6.44 7.76 2.59
CA GLU A 16 6.61 6.57 1.78
C GLU A 16 6.69 5.32 2.65
N ARG A 17 6.50 4.15 2.02
CA ARG A 17 6.44 2.85 2.71
C ARG A 17 7.64 2.56 3.62
N TYR A 18 8.84 2.87 3.14
CA TYR A 18 10.09 2.66 3.88
C TYR A 18 10.25 3.61 5.09
N GLU A 19 9.41 4.64 5.19
CA GLU A 19 9.40 5.62 6.28
C GLU A 19 8.43 5.25 7.41
N SER A 20 7.85 4.03 7.39
CA SER A 20 6.94 3.54 8.44
C SER A 20 7.49 3.64 9.86
N ARG A 21 8.81 3.57 10.03
CA ARG A 21 9.49 3.68 11.34
C ARG A 21 9.42 5.06 11.96
N ILE A 22 9.13 6.08 11.17
CA ILE A 22 9.01 7.49 11.60
C ILE A 22 7.58 8.03 11.46
N PHE A 23 6.62 7.16 11.11
CA PHE A 23 5.20 7.51 10.99
C PHE A 23 4.48 7.19 12.31
N PHE A 24 4.03 8.23 13.03
CA PHE A 24 3.42 8.09 14.36
C PHE A 24 2.09 8.84 14.47
N GLY A 25 1.34 8.59 15.55
CA GLY A 25 0.09 9.30 15.88
C GLY A 25 -1.13 8.91 15.06
N ARG A 26 -1.00 7.90 14.18
CA ARG A 26 -2.07 7.41 13.31
C ARG A 26 -2.37 5.91 13.44
N GLN A 27 -1.88 5.29 14.51
CA GLN A 27 -1.96 3.83 14.67
C GLN A 27 -3.40 3.33 14.71
N GLN A 28 -4.29 3.99 15.45
CA GLN A 28 -5.71 3.61 15.52
C GLN A 28 -6.36 3.62 14.12
N GLN A 29 -6.10 4.64 13.30
CA GLN A 29 -6.64 4.66 11.93
C GLN A 29 -6.07 3.52 11.07
N VAL A 30 -4.80 3.14 11.25
CA VAL A 30 -4.21 2.00 10.53
C VAL A 30 -4.89 0.70 10.94
N ASP A 31 -5.09 0.50 12.24
CA ASP A 31 -5.74 -0.70 12.77
C ASP A 31 -7.19 -0.82 12.26
N ASP A 32 -7.93 0.29 12.23
CA ASP A 32 -9.29 0.34 11.67
C ASP A 32 -9.32 0.00 10.17
N LEU A 33 -8.35 0.48 9.39
CA LEU A 33 -8.24 0.17 7.96
C LEU A 33 -7.93 -1.33 7.76
N LEU A 34 -7.01 -1.91 8.55
CA LEU A 34 -6.68 -3.33 8.48
C LEU A 34 -7.88 -4.21 8.84
N ALA A 35 -8.63 -3.86 9.89
CA ALA A 35 -9.83 -4.58 10.30
C ALA A 35 -10.91 -4.55 9.21
N ARG A 36 -11.14 -3.40 8.58
CA ARG A 36 -12.10 -3.26 7.47
C ARG A 36 -11.67 -4.03 6.22
N LEU A 37 -10.37 -3.99 5.89
CA LEU A 37 -9.83 -4.73 4.74
C LEU A 37 -9.88 -6.25 4.96
N LYS A 38 -9.86 -6.74 6.21
CA LYS A 38 -10.12 -8.15 6.51
C LYS A 38 -11.56 -8.57 6.15
N GLN A 39 -12.52 -7.65 6.21
CA GLN A 39 -13.95 -7.93 5.97
C GLN A 39 -14.39 -7.56 4.54
N HIS A 40 -13.64 -6.72 3.84
CA HIS A 40 -14.02 -6.15 2.54
C HIS A 40 -12.84 -6.14 1.56
N HIS A 41 -13.10 -6.45 0.29
CA HIS A 41 -12.07 -6.44 -0.77
C HIS A 41 -11.81 -5.03 -1.35
N PHE A 42 -12.57 -4.02 -0.91
CA PHE A 42 -12.45 -2.65 -1.37
C PHE A 42 -12.60 -1.68 -0.21
N LEU A 43 -11.73 -0.68 -0.15
CA LEU A 43 -11.71 0.32 0.91
C LEU A 43 -11.38 1.69 0.33
N ALA A 44 -12.28 2.65 0.53
CA ALA A 44 -12.07 4.04 0.14
C ALA A 44 -11.60 4.87 1.36
N VAL A 45 -10.50 5.61 1.21
CA VAL A 45 -9.98 6.52 2.25
C VAL A 45 -10.28 7.96 1.85
N LEU A 46 -11.22 8.59 2.56
CA LEU A 46 -11.72 9.93 2.26
C LEU A 46 -11.26 10.96 3.32
N GLY A 47 -11.22 12.23 2.95
CA GLY A 47 -10.84 13.34 3.84
C GLY A 47 -10.24 14.53 3.10
N ALA A 48 -10.13 15.66 3.80
CA ALA A 48 -9.62 16.93 3.26
C ALA A 48 -8.27 16.79 2.53
N SER A 49 -8.02 17.64 1.54
CA SER A 49 -6.70 17.70 0.89
C SER A 49 -5.63 18.00 1.95
N GLY A 50 -4.46 17.36 1.84
CA GLY A 50 -3.38 17.53 2.83
C GLY A 50 -3.58 16.83 4.17
N SER A 51 -4.70 16.13 4.43
CA SER A 51 -4.93 15.43 5.71
C SER A 51 -4.04 14.20 5.97
N GLY A 52 -3.17 13.85 5.02
CA GLY A 52 -2.23 12.73 5.15
C GLY A 52 -2.77 11.37 4.74
N LYS A 53 -3.85 11.28 3.97
CA LYS A 53 -4.44 10.00 3.48
C LYS A 53 -3.44 9.10 2.78
N SER A 54 -2.67 9.67 1.84
CA SER A 54 -1.63 8.92 1.13
C SER A 54 -0.55 8.41 2.08
N SER A 55 -0.14 9.21 3.08
CA SER A 55 0.79 8.77 4.13
C SER A 55 0.20 7.64 4.98
N LEU A 56 -1.07 7.74 5.36
CA LEU A 56 -1.77 6.71 6.14
C LEU A 56 -1.78 5.37 5.40
N VAL A 57 -2.07 5.38 4.09
CA VAL A 57 -2.03 4.18 3.27
C VAL A 57 -0.58 3.68 3.12
N LYS A 58 0.33 4.53 2.65
CA LYS A 58 1.69 4.13 2.26
C LYS A 58 2.57 3.72 3.44
N ALA A 59 2.59 4.51 4.51
CA ALA A 59 3.49 4.31 5.65
C ALA A 59 2.82 3.62 6.85
N GLY A 60 1.48 3.52 6.84
CA GLY A 60 0.69 2.82 7.87
C GLY A 60 0.15 1.47 7.38
N LEU A 61 -0.80 1.50 6.44
CA LEU A 61 -1.53 0.32 5.98
C LEU A 61 -0.63 -0.70 5.26
N LEU A 62 0.12 -0.30 4.23
CA LEU A 62 0.95 -1.23 3.44
C LEU A 62 2.01 -1.95 4.29
N PRO A 63 2.73 -1.28 5.22
CA PRO A 63 3.65 -1.94 6.14
C PRO A 63 2.93 -2.83 7.16
N GLY A 64 1.70 -2.48 7.56
CA GLY A 64 0.86 -3.33 8.40
C GLY A 64 0.52 -4.67 7.73
N LEU A 65 0.20 -4.64 6.43
CA LEU A 65 -0.06 -5.83 5.61
C LEU A 65 1.20 -6.72 5.47
N GLU A 66 2.37 -6.11 5.26
CA GLU A 66 3.66 -6.84 5.19
C GLU A 66 4.06 -7.53 6.49
N LYS A 67 3.79 -6.88 7.64
CA LYS A 67 4.17 -7.40 8.95
C LYS A 67 3.30 -8.57 9.43
N GLY A 68 2.35 -9.03 8.61
CA GLY A 68 1.57 -10.23 8.91
C GLY A 68 0.41 -9.99 9.89
N TYR A 69 -0.13 -8.76 9.98
CA TYR A 69 -1.35 -8.50 10.76
C TYR A 69 -2.60 -9.25 10.24
N MET A 70 -2.48 -9.99 9.15
CA MET A 70 -3.50 -10.90 8.63
C MET A 70 -3.04 -12.36 8.84
N GLY A 71 -3.03 -12.79 10.11
CA GLY A 71 -2.50 -14.09 10.57
C GLY A 71 -3.17 -15.36 10.04
N GLU A 72 -3.96 -15.29 8.96
CA GLU A 72 -4.62 -16.44 8.32
C GLU A 72 -4.48 -16.44 6.78
N VAL A 73 -4.19 -15.29 6.16
CA VAL A 73 -3.96 -15.19 4.72
C VAL A 73 -2.45 -15.14 4.51
N GLY A 74 -1.91 -16.17 3.86
CA GLY A 74 -0.47 -16.37 3.64
C GLY A 74 0.28 -15.08 3.33
N SER A 75 1.41 -14.94 4.02
CA SER A 75 2.27 -13.77 4.24
C SER A 75 2.88 -13.11 2.99
N ARG A 76 2.17 -13.06 1.86
CA ARG A 76 2.70 -12.60 0.58
C ARG A 76 1.71 -11.69 -0.15
N TRP A 77 1.43 -10.54 0.47
CA TRP A 77 0.78 -9.43 -0.22
C TRP A 77 1.66 -8.94 -1.38
N ALA A 78 1.13 -9.01 -2.60
CA ALA A 78 1.69 -8.33 -3.76
C ALA A 78 1.00 -6.97 -3.92
N ILE A 79 1.76 -5.90 -4.10
CA ILE A 79 1.24 -4.53 -3.97
C ILE A 79 1.58 -3.75 -5.23
N ALA A 80 0.54 -3.41 -5.98
CA ALA A 80 0.59 -2.47 -7.08
C ALA A 80 0.09 -1.09 -6.59
N GLU A 81 0.88 -0.04 -6.82
CA GLU A 81 0.45 1.35 -6.63
C GLU A 81 0.20 1.98 -8.00
N MET A 82 -0.96 2.62 -8.17
CA MET A 82 -1.30 3.32 -9.40
C MET A 82 -2.09 4.59 -9.14
N ARG A 83 -2.04 5.53 -10.08
CA ARG A 83 -2.90 6.70 -10.13
C ARG A 83 -3.84 6.56 -11.32
N PRO A 84 -5.17 6.57 -11.13
CA PRO A 84 -6.13 6.31 -12.22
C PRO A 84 -5.94 7.18 -13.46
N GLY A 85 -5.78 8.49 -13.27
CA GLY A 85 -5.70 9.44 -14.38
C GLY A 85 -6.86 9.26 -15.37
N ASP A 86 -6.58 9.50 -16.65
CA ASP A 86 -7.59 9.42 -17.72
C ASP A 86 -7.76 8.02 -18.31
N GLN A 87 -6.92 7.05 -17.90
CA GLN A 87 -6.91 5.68 -18.45
C GLN A 87 -6.77 4.64 -17.32
N PRO A 88 -7.79 4.49 -16.45
CA PRO A 88 -7.69 3.73 -15.21
C PRO A 88 -7.30 2.26 -15.41
N PHE A 89 -7.85 1.59 -16.44
CA PHE A 89 -7.53 0.20 -16.73
C PHE A 89 -6.10 0.00 -17.22
N VAL A 90 -5.59 0.92 -18.03
CA VAL A 90 -4.19 0.90 -18.50
C VAL A 90 -3.24 1.12 -17.32
N ARG A 91 -3.53 2.11 -16.47
CA ARG A 91 -2.72 2.40 -15.27
C ARG A 91 -2.74 1.25 -14.27
N LEU A 92 -3.86 0.52 -14.17
CA LEU A 92 -3.94 -0.68 -13.35
C LEU A 92 -3.07 -1.81 -13.93
N ALA A 93 -3.18 -2.08 -15.23
CA ALA A 93 -2.37 -3.09 -15.90
C ALA A 93 -0.87 -2.78 -15.78
N GLU A 94 -0.46 -1.54 -16.02
CA GLU A 94 0.92 -1.07 -15.80
C GLU A 94 1.38 -1.29 -14.35
N GLY A 95 0.53 -0.92 -13.37
CA GLY A 95 0.84 -1.08 -11.95
C GLY A 95 1.01 -2.55 -11.53
N LEU A 96 0.18 -3.44 -12.08
CA LEU A 96 0.28 -4.88 -11.83
C LEU A 96 1.54 -5.47 -12.49
N LEU A 97 1.83 -5.12 -13.74
CA LEU A 97 3.00 -5.64 -14.47
C LEU A 97 4.34 -5.13 -13.93
N ALA A 98 4.36 -3.97 -13.25
CA ALA A 98 5.56 -3.43 -12.64
C ALA A 98 6.07 -4.28 -11.46
N ASP A 99 5.19 -5.05 -10.80
CA ASP A 99 5.57 -5.94 -9.70
C ASP A 99 5.82 -7.35 -10.24
N LYS A 100 7.03 -7.85 -9.99
CA LYS A 100 7.53 -9.14 -10.48
C LYS A 100 6.69 -10.32 -9.98
N VAL A 101 5.96 -10.17 -8.88
CA VAL A 101 5.07 -11.22 -8.36
C VAL A 101 3.90 -11.46 -9.32
N PHE A 102 3.32 -10.41 -9.90
CA PHE A 102 2.22 -10.57 -10.84
C PHE A 102 2.72 -10.94 -12.25
N ALA A 103 3.88 -10.42 -12.67
CA ALA A 103 4.45 -10.77 -13.96
C ALA A 103 4.90 -12.25 -14.05
N GLY A 104 5.46 -12.81 -12.96
CA GLY A 104 5.96 -14.19 -12.94
C GLY A 104 4.88 -15.27 -12.79
N ASN A 105 3.71 -14.94 -12.26
CA ASN A 105 2.61 -15.91 -12.08
C ASN A 105 1.80 -16.15 -13.37
N TRP A 106 2.00 -15.35 -14.42
CA TRP A 106 1.34 -15.57 -15.72
C TRP A 106 1.96 -16.72 -16.53
N GLU A 107 3.20 -17.13 -16.22
CA GLU A 107 3.85 -18.29 -16.86
C GLU A 107 3.29 -19.65 -16.39
N ASN A 108 2.55 -19.69 -15.27
CA ASN A 108 1.87 -20.88 -14.77
C ASN A 108 0.49 -20.50 -14.21
N PRO A 109 -0.56 -20.41 -15.04
CA PRO A 109 -1.89 -20.09 -14.55
C PRO A 109 -2.44 -21.23 -13.66
N PRO A 110 -3.24 -20.92 -12.62
CA PRO A 110 -3.93 -21.94 -11.83
C PRO A 110 -4.87 -22.77 -12.73
N PRO A 111 -5.03 -24.09 -12.48
CA PRO A 111 -5.91 -24.92 -13.28
C PRO A 111 -7.36 -24.44 -13.16
N SER A 112 -8.06 -24.48 -14.30
CA SER A 112 -9.47 -24.13 -14.50
C SER A 112 -10.43 -24.96 -13.66
#